data_AF-A0A292QQY2-F1
#
_entry.id   AF-A0A292QQY2-F1
#
_cell.length_a   1.000
_cell.length_b   1.000
_cell.length_c   1.000
_cell.angle_alpha   90.00
_cell.angle_beta   90.00
_cell.angle_gamma   90.00
#
_symmetry.space_group_name_H-M   'P 1'
#
loop_
_entity.id
_entity.type
_entity.pdbx_description
1 polymer ?
#
loop_
_entity_poly.entity_id
_entity_poly.type
_entity_poly.pdbx_seq_one_letter_code
_entity_poly.pdbx_strand_id
1 'polypeptide(L)'
;MNNGILQKGLEWVYQNFKKNTATMLVVTGTIGWGLSSLAQIGAVLFNPKISPEQKSFLVPQEFADAVVNISAFFLITQATKKVISKLASTGKIAPAKVRAFLNKNKDLYGDKVGKLSLDLDEVLKNEPKFPKESYYSYKNYVTTMGTIGASIVSSNIVTPIVRNSMASDMQKKYLNNRTQTSNGMRV
;
A
#
# COMPACT_ATOMS: atom_id res chain seq x y z
N MET A 1 23.13 -28.70 -5.05
CA MET A 1 22.26 -28.16 -6.12
C MET A 1 22.44 -26.64 -6.13
N ASN A 2 22.66 -26.06 -7.31
CA ASN A 2 23.10 -24.68 -7.46
C ASN A 2 21.92 -23.74 -7.16
N ASN A 3 21.86 -23.15 -5.97
CA ASN A 3 20.77 -22.25 -5.56
C ASN A 3 20.91 -20.91 -6.30
N GLY A 4 20.38 -20.86 -7.52
CA GLY A 4 20.36 -19.68 -8.37
C GLY A 4 19.61 -18.50 -7.71
N ILE A 5 19.96 -17.28 -8.11
CA ILE A 5 19.34 -16.03 -7.62
C ILE A 5 17.81 -16.09 -7.69
N LEU A 6 17.27 -16.71 -8.74
CA LEU A 6 15.82 -16.94 -8.90
C LEU A 6 15.23 -17.81 -7.78
N GLN A 7 15.91 -18.90 -7.40
CA GLN A 7 15.42 -19.82 -6.38
C GLN A 7 15.47 -19.18 -4.98
N LYS A 8 16.53 -18.41 -4.69
CA LYS A 8 16.61 -17.58 -3.47
C LYS A 8 15.51 -16.51 -3.44
N GLY A 9 15.20 -15.90 -4.58
CA GLY A 9 14.09 -14.95 -4.72
C GLY A 9 12.73 -15.60 -4.45
N LEU A 10 12.47 -16.77 -5.06
CA LEU A 10 11.24 -17.53 -4.85
C LEU A 10 11.08 -18.03 -3.40
N GLU A 11 12.17 -18.47 -2.75
CA GLU A 11 12.16 -18.83 -1.33
C GLU A 11 11.90 -17.61 -0.44
N TRP A 12 12.50 -16.47 -0.73
CA TRP A 12 12.22 -15.23 -0.02
C TRP A 12 10.75 -14.85 -0.15
N VAL A 13 10.19 -14.89 -1.38
CA VAL A 13 8.76 -14.66 -1.66
C VAL A 13 7.91 -15.63 -0.86
N TYR A 14 8.19 -16.93 -0.93
CA TYR A 14 7.44 -17.96 -0.23
C TYR A 14 7.44 -17.75 1.29
N GLN A 15 8.60 -17.50 1.90
CA GLN A 15 8.73 -17.30 3.34
C GLN A 15 8.07 -16.00 3.81
N ASN A 16 8.16 -14.92 3.04
CA ASN A 16 7.59 -13.63 3.42
C ASN A 16 6.08 -13.52 3.15
N PHE A 17 5.57 -14.25 2.14
CA PHE A 17 4.20 -14.06 1.65
C PHE A 17 3.23 -15.17 2.05
N LYS A 18 3.68 -16.41 2.26
CA LYS A 18 2.80 -17.52 2.68
C LYS A 18 2.08 -17.25 3.99
N LYS A 19 2.74 -16.57 4.94
CA LYS A 19 2.19 -16.28 6.28
C LYS A 19 1.53 -14.91 6.40
N ASN A 20 1.67 -14.05 5.39
CA ASN A 20 1.21 -12.66 5.46
C ASN A 20 0.76 -12.15 4.08
N THR A 21 -0.42 -12.59 3.65
CA THR A 21 -1.04 -12.24 2.37
C THR A 21 -1.21 -10.73 2.20
N ALA A 22 -1.47 -9.99 3.28
CA ALA A 22 -1.54 -8.53 3.22
C ALA A 22 -0.18 -7.89 2.85
N THR A 23 0.93 -8.35 3.45
CA THR A 23 2.28 -7.89 3.05
C THR A 23 2.56 -8.23 1.60
N MET A 24 2.23 -9.45 1.16
CA MET A 24 2.38 -9.85 -0.23
C MET A 24 1.68 -8.87 -1.15
N LEU A 25 0.40 -8.60 -0.91
CA LEU A 25 -0.42 -7.71 -1.72
C LEU A 25 0.20 -6.30 -1.85
N VAL A 26 0.68 -5.75 -0.74
CA VAL A 26 1.33 -4.42 -0.75
C VAL A 26 2.62 -4.46 -1.55
N VAL A 27 3.49 -5.44 -1.32
CA VAL A 27 4.80 -5.49 -1.97
C VAL A 27 4.66 -5.77 -3.47
N THR A 28 3.87 -6.78 -3.86
CA THR A 28 3.68 -7.13 -5.26
C THR A 28 2.91 -6.03 -6.01
N GLY A 29 1.92 -5.40 -5.37
CA GLY A 29 1.23 -4.23 -5.93
C GLY A 29 2.19 -3.07 -6.17
N THR A 30 3.06 -2.76 -5.21
CA THR A 30 4.05 -1.67 -5.34
C THR A 30 5.05 -1.96 -6.46
N ILE A 31 5.55 -3.20 -6.57
CA ILE A 31 6.43 -3.63 -7.67
C ILE A 31 5.72 -3.50 -9.02
N GLY A 32 4.46 -3.95 -9.11
CA GLY A 32 3.64 -3.83 -10.32
C GLY A 32 3.47 -2.38 -10.77
N TRP A 33 3.17 -1.47 -9.83
CA TRP A 33 3.11 -0.03 -10.11
C TRP A 33 4.45 0.53 -10.59
N GLY A 34 5.56 0.14 -9.97
CA GLY A 34 6.91 0.54 -10.39
C GLY A 34 7.22 0.13 -11.82
N LEU A 35 7.00 -1.14 -12.17
CA LEU A 35 7.21 -1.65 -13.52
C LEU A 35 6.29 -0.98 -14.55
N SER A 36 5.01 -0.77 -14.20
CA SER A 36 4.06 -0.07 -15.07
C SER A 36 4.48 1.38 -15.33
N SER A 37 4.95 2.08 -14.30
CA SER A 37 5.43 3.46 -14.41
C SER A 37 6.67 3.55 -15.30
N LEU A 38 7.63 2.63 -15.12
CA LEU A 38 8.82 2.56 -15.98
C LEU A 38 8.44 2.32 -17.44
N ALA A 39 7.46 1.47 -17.71
CA ALA A 39 6.95 1.23 -19.05
C ALA A 39 6.31 2.49 -19.66
N GLN A 40 5.52 3.23 -18.88
CA GLN A 40 4.88 4.48 -19.34
C GLN A 40 5.91 5.56 -19.65
N ILE A 41 6.87 5.79 -18.75
CA ILE A 41 7.98 6.73 -18.96
C ILE A 41 8.81 6.34 -20.19
N GLY A 42 9.15 5.05 -20.31
CA GLY A 42 9.86 4.52 -21.47
C GLY A 42 9.09 4.73 -22.77
N ALA A 43 7.78 4.47 -22.77
CA ALA A 43 6.93 4.70 -23.93
C ALA A 43 6.95 6.17 -24.36
N VAL A 44 6.93 7.13 -23.44
CA VAL A 44 7.04 8.56 -23.78
C VAL A 44 8.43 8.90 -24.33
N LEU A 45 9.49 8.42 -23.67
CA LEU A 45 10.88 8.71 -24.05
C LEU A 45 11.23 8.19 -25.45
N PHE A 46 10.87 6.94 -25.74
CA PHE A 46 11.26 6.25 -26.96
C PHE A 46 10.27 6.40 -28.11
N ASN A 47 9.14 7.07 -27.91
CA ASN A 47 8.19 7.32 -29.00
C ASN A 47 8.70 8.45 -29.93
N PRO A 48 8.95 8.18 -31.22
CA PRO A 48 9.42 9.18 -32.17
C PRO A 48 8.32 10.17 -32.59
N LYS A 49 7.04 9.85 -32.37
CA LYS A 49 5.90 10.72 -32.68
C LYS A 49 5.72 11.85 -31.67
N ILE A 50 6.41 11.80 -30.53
CA ILE A 50 6.37 12.84 -29.50
C ILE A 50 7.59 13.73 -29.71
N SER A 51 7.37 15.03 -29.91
CA SER A 51 8.45 16.00 -30.10
C SER A 51 9.32 16.14 -28.83
N PRO A 52 10.59 16.56 -28.95
CA PRO A 52 11.45 16.82 -27.78
C PRO A 52 10.83 17.79 -26.78
N GLU A 53 10.14 18.82 -27.26
CA GLU A 53 9.45 19.81 -26.41
C GLU A 53 8.30 19.18 -25.63
N GLN A 54 7.50 18.31 -26.25
CA GLN A 54 6.45 17.56 -25.55
C GLN A 54 7.05 16.59 -24.52
N LYS A 55 8.16 15.92 -24.83
CA LYS A 55 8.85 15.03 -23.88
C LYS A 55 9.32 15.77 -22.64
N SER A 56 9.81 17.00 -22.79
CA SER A 56 10.26 17.84 -21.67
C SER A 56 9.15 18.13 -20.64
N PHE A 57 7.89 18.04 -21.06
CA PHE A 57 6.71 18.22 -20.20
C PHE A 57 6.13 16.88 -19.73
N LEU A 58 5.95 15.92 -20.64
CA LEU A 58 5.30 14.64 -20.35
C LEU A 58 6.15 13.75 -19.44
N VAL A 59 7.46 13.67 -19.64
CA VAL A 59 8.31 12.79 -18.84
C VAL A 59 8.29 13.18 -17.36
N PRO A 60 8.51 14.46 -16.96
CA PRO A 60 8.35 14.86 -15.57
C PRO A 60 6.95 14.59 -15.00
N GLN A 61 5.89 14.67 -15.82
CA GLN A 61 4.52 14.36 -15.38
C GLN A 61 4.34 12.87 -15.09
N GLU A 62 4.81 12.00 -15.97
CA GLU A 62 4.74 10.55 -15.75
C GLU A 62 5.57 10.12 -14.53
N PHE A 63 6.72 10.77 -14.29
CA PHE A 63 7.46 10.58 -13.04
C PHE A 63 6.69 11.05 -11.81
N ALA A 64 6.07 12.23 -11.87
CA ALA A 64 5.28 12.76 -10.76
C ALA A 64 4.07 11.86 -10.46
N ASP A 65 3.38 11.37 -11.49
CA ASP A 65 2.28 10.42 -11.36
C ASP A 65 2.74 9.10 -10.73
N ALA A 66 3.87 8.54 -11.20
CA ALA A 66 4.46 7.34 -10.64
C ALA A 66 4.73 7.50 -9.14
N VAL A 67 5.34 8.62 -8.74
CA VAL A 67 5.64 8.92 -7.33
C VAL A 67 4.34 8.99 -6.52
N VAL A 68 3.34 9.73 -6.98
CA VAL A 68 2.06 9.88 -6.28
C VAL A 68 1.39 8.54 -6.10
N ASN A 69 1.27 7.75 -7.16
CA ASN A 69 0.52 6.50 -7.15
C ASN A 69 1.18 5.45 -6.26
N ILE A 70 2.49 5.23 -6.43
CA ILE A 70 3.28 4.29 -5.62
C ILE A 70 3.23 4.71 -4.14
N SER A 71 3.43 6.00 -3.85
CA SER A 71 3.48 6.50 -2.48
C SER A 71 2.11 6.43 -1.80
N ALA A 72 1.05 6.88 -2.47
CA ALA A 72 -0.30 6.81 -1.94
C ALA A 72 -0.69 5.35 -1.67
N PHE A 73 -0.48 4.46 -2.65
CA PHE A 73 -0.78 3.05 -2.52
C PHE A 73 -0.04 2.43 -1.33
N PHE A 74 1.28 2.59 -1.26
CA PHE A 74 2.08 2.00 -0.21
C PHE A 74 1.73 2.54 1.17
N LEU A 75 1.61 3.87 1.33
CA LEU A 75 1.36 4.50 2.63
C LEU A 75 -0.03 4.16 3.16
N ILE A 76 -1.06 4.27 2.33
CA ILE A 76 -2.46 4.04 2.75
C ILE A 76 -2.67 2.56 3.08
N THR A 77 -2.15 1.66 2.26
CA THR A 77 -2.28 0.21 2.51
C THR A 77 -1.49 -0.21 3.76
N GLN A 78 -0.27 0.28 3.97
CA GLN A 78 0.53 -0.04 5.15
C GLN A 78 -0.06 0.55 6.43
N ALA A 79 -0.55 1.79 6.39
CA ALA A 79 -1.24 2.40 7.52
C ALA A 79 -2.49 1.61 7.89
N THR A 80 -3.32 1.27 6.90
CA THR A 80 -4.55 0.49 7.12
C THR A 80 -4.24 -0.89 7.68
N LYS A 81 -3.28 -1.60 7.11
CA LYS A 81 -2.78 -2.89 7.61
C LYS A 81 -2.36 -2.80 9.07
N LYS A 82 -1.59 -1.77 9.46
CA LYS A 82 -1.14 -1.57 10.85
C LYS A 82 -2.32 -1.34 11.78
N VAL A 83 -3.28 -0.50 11.39
CA VAL A 83 -4.50 -0.23 12.17
C VAL A 83 -5.32 -1.49 12.36
N ILE A 84 -5.64 -2.22 11.29
CA ILE A 84 -6.51 -3.41 11.37
C ILE A 84 -5.82 -4.55 12.12
N SER A 85 -4.52 -4.76 11.88
CA SER A 85 -3.74 -5.74 12.65
C SER A 85 -3.77 -5.41 14.14
N LYS A 86 -3.68 -4.13 14.52
CA LYS A 86 -3.78 -3.70 15.92
C LYS A 86 -5.20 -3.84 16.49
N LEU A 87 -6.23 -3.57 15.70
CA LEU A 87 -7.62 -3.83 16.11
C LEU A 87 -7.85 -5.33 16.38
N ALA A 88 -7.23 -6.20 15.56
CA ALA A 88 -7.28 -7.64 15.75
C ALA A 88 -6.48 -8.08 16.97
N SER A 89 -5.26 -7.57 17.16
CA SER A 89 -4.40 -7.95 18.29
C SER A 89 -4.87 -7.40 19.62
N THR A 90 -5.61 -6.28 19.65
CA THR A 90 -6.27 -5.80 20.87
C THR A 90 -7.61 -6.51 21.14
N GLY A 91 -8.00 -7.47 20.31
CA GLY A 91 -9.28 -8.18 20.44
C GLY A 91 -10.52 -7.34 20.16
N LYS A 92 -10.36 -6.08 19.71
CA LYS A 92 -11.50 -5.20 19.33
C LYS A 92 -12.30 -5.82 18.19
N ILE A 93 -11.59 -6.35 17.19
CA ILE A 93 -12.15 -7.26 16.19
C ILE A 93 -11.57 -8.65 16.45
N ALA A 94 -12.44 -9.65 16.58
CA ALA A 94 -12.03 -11.00 16.91
C ALA A 94 -13.10 -12.00 16.44
N PRO A 95 -12.70 -13.23 16.07
CA PRO A 95 -13.64 -14.29 15.70
C PRO A 95 -14.39 -14.80 16.92
N ALA A 96 -15.54 -15.45 16.71
CA ALA A 96 -16.41 -15.93 17.79
C ALA A 96 -15.68 -16.81 18.83
N LYS A 97 -14.78 -17.70 18.39
CA LYS A 97 -13.99 -18.56 19.29
C LYS A 97 -13.07 -17.75 20.21
N VAL A 98 -12.42 -16.70 19.70
CA VAL A 98 -11.58 -15.80 20.51
C VAL A 98 -12.44 -14.97 21.44
N ARG A 99 -13.58 -14.44 20.98
CA ARG A 99 -14.53 -13.70 21.84
C ARG A 99 -15.05 -14.58 22.99
N ALA A 100 -15.38 -15.84 22.71
CA ALA A 100 -15.80 -16.79 23.73
C ALA A 100 -14.68 -17.06 24.75
N PHE A 101 -13.43 -17.18 24.31
CA PHE A 101 -12.28 -17.30 25.20
C PHE A 101 -12.11 -16.06 26.08
N LEU A 102 -12.18 -14.86 25.51
CA LEU A 102 -12.06 -13.60 26.26
C LEU A 102 -13.19 -13.43 27.28
N ASN A 103 -14.41 -13.79 26.91
CA ASN A 103 -15.57 -13.72 27.82
C ASN A 103 -15.48 -14.74 28.97
N LYS A 104 -14.98 -15.96 28.70
CA LYS A 104 -14.74 -16.96 29.76
C LYS A 104 -13.67 -16.51 30.77
N ASN A 105 -12.77 -15.63 30.35
CA ASN A 105 -11.68 -15.08 31.16
C ASN A 105 -11.87 -13.57 31.37
N LYS A 106 -13.12 -13.11 31.54
CA LYS A 106 -13.44 -11.68 31.59
C LYS A 106 -12.69 -10.95 32.69
N ASP A 107 -12.42 -11.63 33.81
CA ASP A 107 -11.78 -11.03 34.98
C ASP A 107 -10.32 -10.64 34.68
N LEU A 108 -9.70 -11.28 33.68
CA LEU A 108 -8.32 -11.01 33.26
C LEU A 108 -8.24 -10.06 32.07
N TYR A 109 -9.20 -10.16 31.13
CA TYR A 109 -9.11 -9.51 29.82
C TYR A 109 -10.26 -8.56 29.48
N GLY A 110 -11.42 -8.67 30.13
CA GLY A 110 -12.66 -7.99 29.74
C GLY A 110 -12.47 -6.48 29.59
N ASP A 111 -11.93 -5.83 30.62
CA ASP A 111 -11.69 -4.38 30.61
C ASP A 111 -10.52 -3.95 29.72
N LYS A 112 -9.74 -4.90 29.22
CA LYS A 112 -8.57 -4.66 28.35
C LYS A 112 -8.91 -4.82 26.87
N VAL A 113 -10.05 -5.44 26.53
CA VAL A 113 -10.47 -5.62 25.13
C VAL A 113 -10.56 -4.27 24.43
N GLY A 114 -9.86 -4.16 23.30
CA GLY A 114 -9.77 -2.95 22.49
C GLY A 114 -8.89 -1.85 23.05
N LYS A 115 -8.27 -2.04 24.22
CA LYS A 115 -7.23 -1.15 24.74
C LYS A 115 -5.86 -1.58 24.23
N LEU A 116 -4.95 -0.62 24.08
CA LEU A 116 -3.58 -0.87 23.63
C LEU A 116 -2.78 -1.79 24.56
N SER A 117 -3.21 -1.90 25.82
CA SER A 117 -2.64 -2.77 26.85
C SER A 117 -2.94 -4.25 26.66
N LEU A 118 -3.87 -4.62 25.78
CA LEU A 118 -4.11 -6.01 25.42
C LEU A 118 -3.39 -6.34 24.12
N ASP A 119 -2.59 -7.40 24.14
CA ASP A 119 -2.03 -8.00 22.94
C ASP A 119 -2.29 -9.50 22.91
N LEU A 120 -3.21 -9.92 22.06
CA LEU A 120 -3.55 -11.32 21.85
C LEU A 120 -2.38 -12.13 21.25
N ASP A 121 -1.43 -11.46 20.58
CA ASP A 121 -0.20 -12.12 20.12
C ASP A 121 0.73 -12.49 21.29
N GLU A 122 0.60 -11.84 22.45
CA GLU A 122 1.30 -12.20 23.67
C GLU A 122 0.52 -13.24 24.47
N VAL A 123 -0.80 -13.06 24.59
CA VAL A 123 -1.68 -14.02 25.28
C VAL A 123 -1.53 -15.42 24.69
N LEU A 124 -1.46 -15.56 23.35
CA LEU A 124 -1.30 -16.88 22.72
C LEU A 124 0.03 -17.57 23.02
N LYS A 125 1.08 -16.83 23.40
CA LYS A 125 2.39 -17.41 23.74
C LYS A 125 2.33 -18.11 25.08
N ASN A 126 1.57 -17.52 26.01
CA ASN A 126 1.52 -17.96 27.39
C ASN A 126 0.34 -18.90 27.67
N GLU A 127 -0.71 -18.88 26.82
CA GLU A 127 -1.96 -19.56 27.13
C GLU A 127 -2.31 -20.71 26.17
N PRO A 128 -2.13 -21.99 26.59
CA PRO A 128 -2.31 -23.15 25.71
C PRO A 128 -3.74 -23.31 25.19
N LYS A 129 -4.73 -22.88 25.96
CA LYS A 129 -6.16 -22.98 25.63
C LYS A 129 -6.63 -21.88 24.66
N PHE A 130 -5.76 -20.93 24.31
CA PHE A 130 -6.11 -19.86 23.37
C PHE A 130 -6.39 -20.44 21.97
N PRO A 131 -7.47 -20.03 21.27
CA PRO A 131 -7.81 -20.56 19.95
C PRO A 131 -6.91 -20.00 18.84
N LYS A 132 -5.63 -20.42 18.83
CA LYS A 132 -4.54 -19.88 17.98
C LYS A 132 -4.88 -19.87 16.49
N GLU A 133 -5.31 -21.02 15.96
CA GLU A 133 -5.63 -21.16 14.53
C GLU A 133 -6.76 -20.23 14.09
N SER A 134 -7.82 -20.13 14.91
CA SER A 134 -8.95 -19.24 14.63
C SER A 134 -8.53 -17.78 14.66
N TYR A 135 -7.66 -17.40 15.61
CA TYR A 135 -7.15 -16.04 15.74
C TYR A 135 -6.27 -15.65 14.54
N TYR A 136 -5.26 -16.44 14.20
CA TYR A 136 -4.35 -16.12 13.10
C TYR A 136 -5.06 -16.09 11.74
N SER A 137 -5.93 -17.07 11.49
CA SER A 137 -6.72 -17.11 10.25
C SER A 137 -7.60 -15.87 10.12
N TYR A 138 -8.29 -15.49 11.21
CA TYR A 138 -9.13 -14.28 11.21
C TYR A 138 -8.30 -13.01 11.04
N LYS A 139 -7.22 -12.84 11.82
CA LYS A 139 -6.34 -11.67 11.75
C LYS A 139 -5.76 -11.49 10.36
N ASN A 140 -5.26 -12.56 9.75
CA ASN A 140 -4.74 -12.52 8.38
C ASN A 140 -5.85 -12.18 7.38
N TYR A 141 -7.03 -12.78 7.50
CA TYR A 141 -8.17 -12.49 6.64
C TYR A 141 -8.61 -11.02 6.72
N VAL A 142 -8.92 -10.50 7.90
CA VAL A 142 -9.41 -9.11 8.04
C VAL A 142 -8.36 -8.08 7.66
N THR A 143 -7.09 -8.35 7.99
CA THR A 143 -5.98 -7.48 7.58
C THR A 143 -5.83 -7.46 6.06
N THR A 144 -5.98 -8.61 5.40
CA THR A 144 -5.92 -8.71 3.93
C THR A 144 -7.10 -7.98 3.29
N MET A 145 -8.32 -8.24 3.74
CA MET A 145 -9.53 -7.59 3.21
C MET A 145 -9.48 -6.07 3.39
N GLY A 146 -9.04 -5.60 4.55
CA GLY A 146 -8.88 -4.17 4.79
C GLY A 146 -7.77 -3.54 3.94
N THR A 147 -6.68 -4.26 3.69
CA THR A 147 -5.62 -3.83 2.78
C THR A 147 -6.14 -3.74 1.34
N ILE A 148 -6.96 -4.70 0.89
CA ILE A 148 -7.63 -4.65 -0.42
C ILE A 148 -8.54 -3.42 -0.50
N GLY A 149 -9.42 -3.20 0.48
CA GLY A 149 -10.29 -2.02 0.52
C GLY A 149 -9.50 -0.71 0.49
N ALA A 150 -8.42 -0.62 1.27
CA ALA A 150 -7.51 0.52 1.27
C ALA A 150 -6.83 0.74 -0.09
N SER A 151 -6.46 -0.33 -0.78
CA SER A 151 -5.87 -0.22 -2.12
C SER A 151 -6.85 0.38 -3.13
N ILE A 152 -8.12 -0.03 -3.09
CA ILE A 152 -9.18 0.50 -3.95
C ILE A 152 -9.36 2.01 -3.68
N VAL A 153 -9.45 2.41 -2.41
CA VAL A 153 -9.58 3.82 -2.02
C VAL A 153 -8.34 4.61 -2.45
N SER A 154 -7.15 4.08 -2.23
CA SER A 154 -5.91 4.74 -2.63
C SER A 154 -5.89 4.98 -4.13
N SER A 155 -6.05 3.93 -4.94
CA SER A 155 -5.84 4.02 -6.38
C SER A 155 -6.97 4.71 -7.14
N ASN A 156 -8.21 4.67 -6.64
CA ASN A 156 -9.37 5.23 -7.35
C ASN A 156 -9.91 6.54 -6.77
N ILE A 157 -9.49 6.93 -5.56
CA ILE A 157 -9.97 8.17 -4.92
C ILE A 157 -8.78 9.08 -4.62
N VAL A 158 -7.83 8.63 -3.80
CA VAL A 158 -6.75 9.50 -3.34
C VAL A 158 -5.79 9.85 -4.46
N THR A 159 -5.31 8.86 -5.22
CA THR A 159 -4.38 9.07 -6.33
C THR A 159 -4.96 10.04 -7.37
N PRO A 160 -6.20 9.87 -7.89
CA PRO A 160 -6.77 10.82 -8.84
C PRO A 160 -6.88 12.26 -8.31
N ILE A 161 -7.29 12.44 -7.05
CA ILE A 161 -7.38 13.79 -6.43
C ILE A 161 -5.99 14.46 -6.43
N VAL A 162 -4.98 13.76 -5.93
CA VAL A 162 -3.62 14.30 -5.79
C VAL A 162 -2.99 14.52 -7.17
N ARG A 163 -3.10 13.54 -8.08
CA ARG A 163 -2.56 13.63 -9.45
C ARG A 163 -3.18 14.79 -10.19
N ASN A 164 -4.51 14.96 -10.14
CA ASN A 164 -5.20 16.03 -10.86
C ASN A 164 -4.79 17.41 -10.34
N SER A 165 -4.64 17.56 -9.02
CA SER A 165 -4.14 18.79 -8.43
C SER A 165 -2.72 19.11 -8.91
N MET A 166 -1.82 18.13 -8.86
CA MET A 166 -0.43 18.29 -9.29
C MET A 166 -0.30 18.58 -10.78
N ALA A 167 -1.06 17.88 -11.62
CA ALA A 167 -1.09 18.10 -13.06
C ALA A 167 -1.59 19.52 -13.39
N SER A 168 -2.64 20.00 -12.69
CA SER A 168 -3.13 21.37 -12.85
C SER A 168 -2.05 22.41 -12.53
N ASP A 169 -1.32 22.22 -11.43
CA ASP A 169 -0.27 23.15 -11.02
C ASP A 169 0.94 23.13 -11.96
N MET A 170 1.36 21.95 -12.43
CA MET A 170 2.42 21.81 -13.42
C MET A 170 2.03 22.46 -14.75
N GLN A 171 0.78 22.26 -15.20
CA GLN A 171 0.26 22.87 -16.42
C GLN A 171 0.21 24.40 -16.31
N LYS A 172 -0.28 24.95 -15.20
CA LYS A 172 -0.28 26.40 -14.94
C LYS A 172 1.13 26.98 -14.99
N LYS A 173 2.09 26.33 -14.32
CA LYS A 173 3.51 26.76 -14.35
C LYS A 173 4.09 26.74 -15.75
N TYR A 174 3.81 25.70 -16.53
CA TYR A 174 4.28 25.59 -17.91
C TYR A 174 3.70 26.69 -18.80
N LEU A 175 2.40 26.97 -18.70
CA LEU A 175 1.74 28.02 -19.48
C LEU A 175 2.25 29.42 -19.13
N ASN A 176 2.43 29.73 -17.84
CA ASN A 176 2.94 31.03 -17.38
C ASN A 176 4.38 31.28 -17.85
N ASN A 177 5.21 30.24 -17.91
CA ASN A 177 6.60 30.37 -18.38
C ASN A 177 6.70 30.52 -19.91
N ARG A 178 5.70 30.06 -20.68
CA ARG A 178 5.64 30.24 -22.14
C ARG A 178 5.27 31.67 -22.56
N THR A 179 4.53 32.42 -21.74
CA THR A 179 4.08 33.77 -22.11
C THR A 179 5.21 34.81 -22.04
N GLN A 180 6.28 34.55 -21.29
CA GLN A 180 7.41 35.49 -21.16
C GLN A 180 8.40 35.46 -22.34
N THR A 181 8.51 34.36 -23.08
CA THR A 181 9.46 34.22 -24.21
C THR A 181 8.94 34.77 -25.55
N SER A 182 7.68 35.20 -25.64
CA SER A 182 7.07 35.73 -26.88
C SER A 182 7.23 37.24 -27.08
N ASN A 183 7.72 38.01 -26.10
CA ASN A 183 7.80 39.47 -26.19
C ASN A 183 9.10 40.00 -26.85
N GLY A 184 9.85 39.12 -27.54
CA GLY A 184 11.12 39.45 -28.21
C GLY A 184 11.03 39.76 -29.71
N MET A 185 9.88 39.57 -30.36
CA MET A 185 9.69 40.03 -31.74
C MET A 185 8.99 41.39 -31.74
N ARG A 186 9.81 42.44 -31.79
CA ARG A 186 9.36 43.76 -32.26
C ARG A 186 8.95 43.63 -33.72
N VAL A 187 7.71 44.03 -34.03
CA VAL A 187 7.29 44.43 -35.38
C VAL A 187 7.91 45.80 -35.67
#